data_AF-A0A8E6BAY4-F1
#
_entry.id   AF-A0A8E6BAY4-F1
#
_cell.length_a   1.000
_cell.length_b   1.000
_cell.length_c   1.000
_cell.angle_alpha   90.00
_cell.angle_beta   90.00
_cell.angle_gamma   90.00
#
_symmetry.space_group_name_H-M   'P 1'
#
loop_
_entity.id
_entity.type
_entity.pdbx_description
1 polymer ?
#
loop_
_entity_poly.entity_id
_entity_poly.type
_entity_poly.pdbx_seq_one_letter_code
_entity_poly.pdbx_strand_id
1 'polypeptide(L)'
;MESRPRLVQLIHDVFWHPFRPHVFDTRWRSPVVLEQAQYCYDNRNFDNLPLLATALEEAGCDDQEIIQHCRSNRPHVKGCWVVDRILGKEAFD
;
A
#
# COMPACT_ATOMS: atom_id res chain seq x y z
N MET A 1 14.51 26.72 4.07
CA MET A 1 15.30 25.79 3.24
C MET A 1 14.89 24.37 3.61
N GLU A 2 13.68 23.92 3.23
CA GLU A 2 13.19 22.58 3.62
C GLU A 2 12.00 22.19 2.73
N SER A 3 12.26 21.72 1.51
CA SER A 3 11.16 21.32 0.59
C SER A 3 11.53 20.19 -0.37
N ARG A 4 12.63 19.46 -0.14
CA ARG A 4 13.07 18.35 -1.00
C ARG A 4 12.87 16.91 -0.48
N PRO A 5 12.80 16.61 0.84
CA PRO A 5 12.71 15.21 1.29
C PRO A 5 11.31 14.60 1.14
N ARG A 6 10.23 15.40 1.16
CA ARG A 6 8.85 14.88 1.03
C ARG A 6 8.55 14.34 -0.38
N LEU A 7 9.06 15.01 -1.42
CA LEU A 7 8.79 14.60 -2.80
C LEU A 7 9.41 13.22 -3.11
N VAL A 8 10.64 12.98 -2.65
CA VAL A 8 11.31 11.67 -2.81
C VAL A 8 10.53 10.58 -2.10
N GLN A 9 10.03 10.83 -0.89
CA GLN A 9 9.25 9.84 -0.14
C GLN A 9 7.92 9.47 -0.82
N LEU A 10 7.25 10.44 -1.45
CA LEU A 10 6.01 10.20 -2.21
C LEU A 10 6.26 9.40 -3.50
N ILE A 11 7.44 9.54 -4.11
CA ILE A 11 7.82 8.72 -5.27
C ILE A 11 7.88 7.24 -4.88
N HIS A 12 8.38 6.92 -3.68
CA HIS A 12 8.36 5.54 -3.16
C HIS A 12 6.96 5.04 -2.78
N ASP A 13 5.97 5.92 -2.63
CA ASP A 13 4.61 5.49 -2.35
C ASP A 13 3.85 5.15 -3.64
N VAL A 14 4.08 5.92 -4.70
CA VAL A 14 3.36 5.79 -5.98
C VAL A 14 4.10 4.92 -7.00
N PHE A 15 5.44 4.99 -7.04
CA PHE A 15 6.27 4.43 -8.09
C PHE A 15 7.26 3.37 -7.60
N TRP A 16 7.04 2.71 -6.45
CA TRP A 16 8.08 1.80 -5.92
C TRP A 16 8.42 0.64 -6.88
N HIS A 17 7.52 0.20 -7.78
CA HIS A 17 7.85 -0.85 -8.76
C HIS A 17 7.24 -0.70 -10.14
N PRO A 18 7.74 0.21 -10.99
CA PRO A 18 7.42 0.22 -12.43
C PRO A 18 7.98 -0.99 -13.19
N PHE A 19 8.92 -1.75 -12.61
CA PHE A 19 9.67 -2.82 -13.31
C PHE A 19 9.57 -4.22 -12.68
N ARG A 20 8.76 -4.38 -11.62
CA ARG A 20 8.39 -5.71 -11.12
C ARG A 20 6.87 -5.85 -11.13
N PRO A 21 6.30 -6.77 -11.92
CA PRO A 21 4.94 -7.23 -11.65
C PRO A 21 4.97 -8.00 -10.34
N HIS A 22 4.72 -7.32 -9.22
CA HIS A 22 4.35 -8.01 -7.99
C HIS A 22 2.98 -8.62 -8.26
N VAL A 23 2.99 -9.94 -8.51
CA VAL A 23 1.76 -10.73 -8.57
C VAL A 23 1.15 -10.67 -7.17
N PHE A 24 0.17 -9.79 -6.99
CA PHE A 24 -0.57 -9.71 -5.74
C PHE A 24 -1.48 -10.92 -5.66
N ASP A 25 -1.19 -11.84 -4.74
CA ASP A 25 -1.97 -13.07 -4.62
C ASP A 25 -3.40 -12.74 -4.19
N THR A 26 -4.38 -13.22 -4.96
CA THR A 26 -5.80 -12.99 -4.68
C THR A 26 -6.23 -13.55 -3.32
N ARG A 27 -5.51 -14.55 -2.79
CA ARG A 27 -5.76 -15.13 -1.46
C ARG A 27 -5.57 -14.11 -0.34
N TRP A 28 -4.71 -13.10 -0.53
CA TRP A 28 -4.49 -12.05 0.46
C TRP A 28 -5.63 -11.03 0.50
N ARG A 29 -6.51 -10.98 -0.51
CA ARG A 29 -7.68 -10.08 -0.56
C ARG A 29 -8.85 -10.63 0.28
N SER A 30 -8.60 -10.85 1.57
CA SER A 30 -9.67 -11.18 2.51
C SER A 30 -10.67 -10.02 2.64
N PRO A 31 -11.91 -10.26 3.12
CA PRO A 31 -12.87 -9.19 3.35
C PRO A 31 -12.33 -8.07 4.25
N VAL A 32 -11.56 -8.43 5.28
CA VAL A 32 -10.92 -7.47 6.22
C VAL A 32 -9.87 -6.62 5.52
N VAL A 33 -9.03 -7.24 4.68
CA VAL A 33 -8.01 -6.51 3.89
C VAL A 33 -8.67 -5.52 2.92
N LEU A 34 -9.74 -5.94 2.25
CA LEU A 34 -10.48 -5.08 1.32
C LEU A 34 -11.16 -3.91 2.04
N GLU A 35 -11.83 -4.18 3.17
CA GLU A 35 -12.47 -3.14 4.00
C GLU A 35 -11.44 -2.12 4.49
N GLN A 36 -10.31 -2.59 5.01
CA GLN A 36 -9.25 -1.73 5.54
C GLN A 36 -8.60 -0.89 4.43
N ALA A 37 -8.32 -1.47 3.27
CA ALA A 37 -7.79 -0.74 2.12
C ALA A 37 -8.78 0.31 1.60
N GLN A 38 -10.06 -0.04 1.51
CA GLN A 38 -11.12 0.86 1.07
C GLN A 38 -11.29 2.03 2.06
N TYR A 39 -11.25 1.76 3.36
CA TYR A 39 -11.27 2.77 4.40
C TYR A 39 -10.12 3.77 4.26
N CYS A 40 -8.88 3.29 4.08
CA CYS A 40 -7.72 4.14 3.85
C CYS A 40 -7.91 5.02 2.61
N TYR A 41 -8.41 4.44 1.51
CA TYR A 41 -8.59 5.12 0.24
C TYR A 41 -9.68 6.22 0.29
N ASP A 42 -10.85 5.92 0.86
CA ASP A 42 -11.98 6.85 0.90
C ASP A 42 -11.74 8.02 1.86
N ASN A 43 -11.15 7.73 3.02
CA ASN A 43 -10.88 8.74 4.05
C ASN A 43 -9.54 9.45 3.85
N ARG A 44 -8.73 9.02 2.88
CA ARG A 44 -7.32 9.43 2.72
C ARG A 44 -6.51 9.30 4.02
N ASN A 45 -6.91 8.34 4.85
CA ASN A 45 -6.32 8.10 6.17
C ASN A 45 -5.34 6.93 6.08
N PHE A 46 -4.15 7.23 5.57
CA PHE A 46 -3.10 6.24 5.37
C PHE A 46 -2.26 5.97 6.62
N ASP A 47 -2.48 6.72 7.72
CA ASP A 47 -1.87 6.44 9.02
C ASP A 47 -2.32 5.07 9.58
N ASN A 48 -3.39 4.49 9.03
CA ASN A 48 -3.87 3.15 9.35
C ASN A 48 -3.25 2.02 8.51
N LEU A 49 -2.25 2.31 7.67
CA LEU A 49 -1.51 1.28 6.92
C LEU A 49 -0.87 0.20 7.80
N PRO A 50 -0.38 0.48 9.03
CA PRO A 50 0.08 -0.59 9.91
C PRO A 50 -1.00 -1.61 10.27
N LEU A 51 -2.27 -1.20 10.36
CA LEU A 51 -3.39 -2.12 10.59
C LEU A 51 -3.69 -2.95 9.33
N LEU A 52 -3.55 -2.36 8.14
CA LEU A 52 -3.60 -3.10 6.87
C LEU A 52 -2.49 -4.16 6.79
N ALA A 53 -1.28 -3.85 7.28
CA ALA A 53 -0.19 -4.82 7.35
C ALA A 53 -0.55 -6.04 8.21
N THR A 54 -1.13 -5.81 9.38
CA THR A 54 -1.62 -6.89 10.25
C THR A 54 -2.67 -7.75 9.56
N ALA A 55 -3.67 -7.12 8.92
CA ALA A 55 -4.72 -7.84 8.19
C ALA A 55 -4.15 -8.68 7.03
N LEU A 56 -3.11 -8.18 6.35
CA LEU A 56 -2.42 -8.91 5.29
C LEU A 56 -1.68 -10.13 5.84
N GLU A 57 -0.94 -10.00 6.95
CA GLU A 57 -0.28 -11.13 7.62
C GLU A 57 -1.30 -12.20 8.06
N GLU A 58 -2.43 -11.79 8.63
CA GLU A 58 -3.52 -12.69 9.00
C GLU A 58 -4.15 -13.40 7.79
N ALA A 59 -4.19 -12.75 6.63
CA ALA A 59 -4.61 -13.33 5.36
C ALA A 59 -3.53 -14.22 4.70
N GLY A 60 -2.37 -14.40 5.35
CA GLY A 60 -1.27 -15.24 4.86
C GLY A 60 -0.36 -14.55 3.85
N CYS A 61 -0.30 -13.21 3.84
CA CYS A 61 0.70 -12.46 3.08
C CYS A 61 2.09 -12.72 3.65
N ASP A 62 2.97 -13.30 2.83
CA ASP A 62 4.36 -13.57 3.16
C ASP A 62 5.35 -12.63 2.45
N ASP A 63 4.84 -11.74 1.58
CA ASP A 63 5.63 -10.72 0.90
C ASP A 63 6.09 -9.62 1.90
N GLN A 64 7.33 -9.75 2.34
CA GLN A 64 7.96 -8.84 3.30
C GLN A 64 8.02 -7.39 2.82
N GLU A 65 8.04 -7.17 1.51
CA GLU A 65 8.11 -5.82 0.95
C GLU A 65 6.76 -5.10 1.06
N ILE A 66 5.67 -5.81 0.80
CA ILE A 66 4.31 -5.32 1.06
C ILE A 66 4.16 -4.99 2.55
N ILE A 67 4.53 -5.92 3.43
CA ILE A 67 4.39 -5.74 4.88
C ILE A 67 5.26 -4.58 5.40
N GLN A 68 6.52 -4.48 4.97
CA GLN A 68 7.39 -3.37 5.37
C GLN A 68 6.92 -2.03 4.81
N HIS A 69 6.38 -1.99 3.59
CA HIS A 69 5.83 -0.77 3.03
C HIS A 69 4.69 -0.23 3.90
N CYS A 70 3.71 -1.08 4.23
CA CYS A 70 2.57 -0.70 5.09
C CYS A 70 2.99 -0.31 6.52
N ARG A 71 4.08 -0.87 7.04
CA ARG A 71 4.62 -0.51 8.37
C ARG A 71 5.56 0.70 8.34
N SER A 72 5.94 1.18 7.16
CA SER A 72 6.92 2.25 7.07
C SER A 72 6.29 3.57 7.55
N ASN A 73 7.03 4.34 8.36
CA ASN A 73 6.58 5.65 8.80
C ASN A 73 6.75 6.73 7.70
N ARG A 74 6.80 6.30 6.43
CA ARG A 74 6.91 7.20 5.28
C ARG A 74 5.53 7.79 4.99
N PRO A 75 5.44 9.03 4.50
CA PRO A 75 4.18 9.59 4.05
C PRO A 75 3.56 8.74 2.95
N HIS A 76 2.28 8.41 3.12
CA HIS A 76 1.47 7.70 2.14
C HIS A 76 0.36 8.61 1.62
N VAL A 77 0.00 8.45 0.36
CA VAL A 77 -1.02 9.22 -0.33
C VAL A 77 -1.90 8.32 -1.19
N LYS A 78 -2.96 8.91 -1.73
CA LYS A 78 -3.75 8.27 -2.78
C LYS A 78 -2.85 8.01 -3.99
N GLY A 79 -2.75 6.76 -4.44
CA GLY A 79 -1.69 6.31 -5.32
C GLY A 79 -0.72 5.31 -4.67
N CYS A 80 -0.84 5.07 -3.35
CA CYS A 80 -0.10 4.03 -2.64
C CYS A 80 -0.27 2.70 -3.37
N TRP A 81 0.85 2.16 -3.87
CA TRP A 81 0.82 0.99 -4.75
C TRP A 81 0.20 -0.25 -4.08
N VAL A 82 0.39 -0.46 -2.78
CA VAL A 82 -0.21 -1.60 -2.06
C VAL A 82 -1.73 -1.46 -2.01
N VAL A 83 -2.24 -0.28 -1.64
CA VAL A 83 -3.68 -0.03 -1.52
C VAL A 83 -4.36 -0.12 -2.88
N ASP A 84 -3.77 0.50 -3.91
CA ASP A 84 -4.33 0.45 -5.26
C ASP A 84 -4.33 -0.96 -5.84
N ARG A 85 -3.30 -1.77 -5.56
CA ARG A 85 -3.24 -3.20 -5.94
C ARG A 85 -4.31 -4.03 -5.22
N ILE A 86 -4.54 -3.81 -3.94
CA ILE A 86 -5.60 -4.50 -3.19
C ILE A 86 -6.98 -4.18 -3.79
N LEU A 87 -7.21 -2.91 -4.12
CA LEU A 87 -8.49 -2.43 -4.65
C LEU A 87 -8.64 -2.61 -6.17
N GLY A 88 -7.64 -3.16 -6.86
CA GLY A 88 -7.66 -3.34 -8.32
C GLY A 88 -7.71 -2.02 -9.11
N LYS A 89 -7.16 -0.94 -8.56
CA LYS A 89 -7.15 0.40 -9.14
C LYS A 89 -5.88 0.69 -9.96
N GLU A 90 -5.20 -0.35 -10.45
CA GLU A 90 -3.93 -0.24 -11.15
C GLU A 90 -3.99 0.78 -12.29
N ALA A 91 -3.01 1.70 -12.33
CA ALA A 91 -2.95 2.82 -13.27
C ALA A 91 -2.20 2.51 -14.58
N PHE A 92 -1.65 1.30 -14.74
CA PHE A 92 -0.90 0.92 -15.95
C PHE A 92 -1.10 -0.58 -16.23
N ASP A 93 -1.78 -0.85 -17.35
CA ASP A 93 -1.72 -2.10 -18.13
C ASP A 93 -0.67 -1.91 -19.24
#